data_AF-A0A927YGC4-F1
#
_entry.id   AF-A0A927YGC4-F1
#
_cell.length_a   1.000
_cell.length_b   1.000
_cell.length_c   1.000
_cell.angle_alpha   90.00
_cell.angle_beta   90.00
_cell.angle_gamma   90.00
#
_symmetry.space_group_name_H-M   'P 1'
#
loop_
_entity.id
_entity.type
_entity.pdbx_description
1 polymer ?
#
loop_
_entity_poly.entity_id
_entity_poly.type
_entity_poly.pdbx_seq_one_letter_code
_entity_poly.pdbx_strand_id
1 'polypeptide(L)'
;MNSKDNRGSSDIGKLIKIILFAAILLFGAKYAYENYIKVIDVTNDLKMTEAQLANKYGTTFSDNPSMAKQVPQYSNPQTTTITVRSDGTYDVIYANGRQIGVGTGGKRCQAYHVRWGYNEKDVNEKLAFQYEEEPSEVLNDMAEGHSTATFYVKGSTNEGIVFVRNNTTNCVIYILYYSNIHKAMETLESVF
;
A
#
# COMPACT_ATOMS: atom_id res chain seq x y z
N MET A 1 54.39 16.39 48.58
CA MET A 1 53.35 16.91 47.66
C MET A 1 53.24 15.98 46.48
N ASN A 2 52.10 15.28 46.33
CA ASN A 2 51.56 14.82 45.03
C ASN A 2 50.23 14.09 45.28
N SER A 3 49.14 14.84 45.25
CA SER A 3 47.78 14.29 45.11
C SER A 3 47.49 14.23 43.61
N LYS A 4 47.64 13.04 43.01
CA LYS A 4 47.19 12.81 41.63
C LYS A 4 45.67 12.69 41.65
N ASP A 5 45.01 13.68 41.07
CA ASP A 5 43.57 13.73 40.86
C ASP A 5 43.11 12.58 39.95
N ASN A 6 42.56 11.54 40.58
CA ASN A 6 41.95 10.38 39.91
C ASN A 6 40.47 10.62 39.55
N ARG A 7 40.03 11.89 39.46
CA ARG A 7 38.62 12.24 39.23
C ARG A 7 38.17 12.07 37.78
N GLY A 8 39.09 12.12 36.80
CA GLY A 8 38.73 12.05 35.37
C GLY A 8 38.25 10.68 34.86
N SER A 9 38.67 9.58 35.48
CA SER A 9 38.34 8.21 35.02
C SER A 9 36.90 7.78 35.39
N SER A 10 36.41 8.22 36.56
CA SER A 10 35.06 7.91 37.05
C SER A 10 33.96 8.50 36.16
N ASP A 11 34.15 9.74 35.71
CA ASP A 11 33.09 10.49 35.04
C ASP A 11 32.95 10.10 33.57
N ILE A 12 34.06 9.77 32.91
CA ILE A 12 34.06 9.18 31.56
C ILE A 12 33.36 7.81 31.57
N GLY A 13 33.65 6.97 32.58
CA GLY A 13 33.00 5.65 32.72
C GLY A 13 31.49 5.74 32.94
N LYS A 14 31.01 6.76 33.65
CA LYS A 14 29.57 7.04 33.80
C LYS A 14 28.94 7.52 32.50
N LEU A 15 29.62 8.40 31.76
CA LEU A 15 29.13 8.92 30.49
C LEU A 15 28.97 7.81 29.44
N ILE A 16 29.95 6.90 29.34
CA ILE A 16 29.88 5.74 28.45
C ILE A 16 28.68 4.85 28.79
N LYS A 17 28.40 4.60 30.07
CA LYS A 17 27.25 3.80 30.50
C LYS A 17 25.91 4.46 30.14
N ILE A 18 25.80 5.78 30.28
CA ILE A 18 24.60 6.53 29.91
C ILE A 18 24.36 6.46 28.40
N ILE A 19 25.41 6.63 27.58
CA ILE A 19 25.32 6.53 26.13
C ILE A 19 24.90 5.11 25.70
N LEU A 20 25.51 4.08 26.29
CA LEU A 20 25.15 2.69 26.01
C LEU A 20 23.70 2.39 26.38
N PHE A 21 23.24 2.87 27.53
CA PHE A 21 21.86 2.69 27.97
C PHE A 21 20.86 3.40 27.05
N ALA A 22 21.16 4.64 26.65
CA ALA A 22 20.35 5.38 25.68
C ALA A 22 20.32 4.69 24.30
N ALA A 23 21.45 4.14 23.84
CA ALA A 23 21.52 3.39 22.59
C ALA A 23 20.66 2.12 22.65
N ILE A 24 20.70 1.38 23.77
CA ILE A 24 19.86 0.19 23.98
C ILE A 24 18.38 0.55 24.00
N LEU A 25 17.99 1.65 24.66
CA LEU A 25 16.59 2.11 24.67
C LEU A 25 16.11 2.54 23.27
N LEU A 26 16.93 3.26 22.51
CA LEU A 26 16.59 3.67 21.15
C LEU A 26 16.49 2.48 20.20
N PHE A 27 17.44 1.53 20.28
CA PHE A 27 17.36 0.29 19.50
C PHE A 27 16.17 -0.58 19.91
N GLY A 28 15.90 -0.70 21.21
CA GLY A 28 14.75 -1.43 21.74
C GLY A 28 13.42 -0.81 21.30
N ALA A 29 13.31 0.52 21.34
CA ALA A 29 12.13 1.24 20.86
C ALA A 29 11.94 1.13 19.35
N LYS A 30 13.02 1.23 18.56
CA LYS A 30 12.98 1.02 17.11
C LYS A 30 12.58 -0.41 16.77
N TYR A 31 13.21 -1.40 17.41
CA TYR A 31 12.91 -2.82 17.21
C TYR A 31 11.48 -3.15 17.63
N ALA A 32 11.01 -2.61 18.77
CA ALA A 32 9.62 -2.73 19.18
C ALA A 32 8.70 -2.05 18.18
N TYR A 33 8.99 -0.84 17.71
CA TYR A 33 8.17 -0.15 16.71
C TYR A 33 8.08 -0.93 15.38
N GLU A 34 9.20 -1.46 14.89
CA GLU A 34 9.25 -2.24 13.65
C GLU A 34 8.57 -3.62 13.78
N ASN A 35 8.60 -4.26 14.95
CA ASN A 35 8.00 -5.59 15.17
C ASN A 35 6.60 -5.57 15.79
N TYR A 36 6.21 -4.48 16.47
CA TYR A 36 4.89 -4.32 17.10
C TYR A 36 3.87 -3.75 16.11
N ILE A 37 4.33 -3.12 15.02
CA ILE A 37 3.46 -2.75 13.91
C ILE A 37 3.13 -4.02 13.12
N LYS A 38 2.14 -4.78 13.62
CA LYS A 38 1.60 -5.95 12.92
C LYS A 38 1.19 -5.52 11.50
N VAL A 39 1.86 -6.10 10.51
CA VAL A 39 1.46 -6.00 9.10
C VAL A 39 0.19 -6.83 8.93
N ILE A 40 -0.81 -6.24 8.28
CA ILE A 40 -2.11 -6.86 8.06
C ILE A 40 -2.10 -7.40 6.63
N ASP A 41 -2.21 -8.71 6.49
CA ASP A 41 -2.40 -9.32 5.18
C ASP A 41 -3.85 -9.16 4.75
N VAL A 42 -4.05 -8.39 3.68
CA VAL A 42 -5.36 -8.06 3.14
C VAL A 42 -5.68 -8.84 1.85
N THR A 43 -4.84 -9.81 1.43
CA THR A 43 -5.04 -10.54 0.17
C THR A 43 -6.45 -11.10 0.03
N ASN A 44 -7.00 -11.68 1.08
CA ASN A 44 -8.36 -12.23 1.05
C ASN A 44 -9.44 -11.15 1.16
N ASP A 45 -9.14 -10.03 1.82
CA ASP A 45 -10.08 -8.92 2.00
C ASP A 45 -10.33 -8.19 0.69
N LEU A 46 -9.29 -8.06 -0.14
CA LEU A 46 -9.39 -7.43 -1.44
C LEU A 46 -10.35 -8.17 -2.39
N LYS A 47 -10.69 -9.44 -2.10
CA LYS A 47 -11.66 -10.24 -2.86
C LYS A 47 -13.09 -10.14 -2.30
N MET A 48 -13.30 -9.42 -1.20
CA MET A 48 -14.60 -9.32 -0.53
C MET A 48 -15.48 -8.21 -1.12
N THR A 49 -16.78 -8.38 -0.96
CA THR A 49 -17.77 -7.31 -1.20
C THR A 49 -17.73 -6.25 -0.11
N GLU A 50 -18.23 -5.04 -0.40
CA GLU A 50 -18.39 -3.99 0.63
C GLU A 50 -19.11 -4.49 1.88
N ALA A 51 -20.22 -5.23 1.71
CA ALA A 51 -21.00 -5.77 2.82
C ALA A 51 -20.20 -6.78 3.67
N GLN A 52 -19.37 -7.61 3.04
CA GLN A 52 -18.51 -8.55 3.75
C GLN A 52 -17.41 -7.82 4.53
N LEU A 53 -16.79 -6.79 3.95
CA LEU A 53 -15.80 -5.95 4.63
C LEU A 53 -16.43 -5.21 5.81
N ALA A 54 -17.58 -4.57 5.59
CA ALA A 54 -18.34 -3.85 6.60
C ALA A 54 -18.69 -4.74 7.79
N ASN A 55 -19.18 -5.96 7.52
CA ASN A 55 -19.51 -6.94 8.56
C ASN A 55 -18.26 -7.45 9.29
N LYS A 56 -17.19 -7.81 8.56
CA LYS A 56 -15.96 -8.35 9.14
C LYS A 56 -15.29 -7.37 10.10
N TYR A 57 -15.28 -6.08 9.75
CA TYR A 57 -14.58 -5.04 10.50
C TYR A 57 -15.49 -4.15 11.35
N GLY A 58 -16.82 -4.35 11.29
CA GLY A 58 -17.79 -3.52 12.01
C GLY A 58 -17.72 -2.05 11.58
N THR A 59 -17.50 -1.82 10.28
CA THR A 59 -17.23 -0.49 9.69
C THR A 59 -18.32 -0.10 8.69
N THR A 60 -18.33 1.17 8.28
CA THR A 60 -19.24 1.70 7.27
C THR A 60 -18.44 2.43 6.20
N PHE A 61 -18.76 2.17 4.94
CA PHE A 61 -18.13 2.84 3.81
C PHE A 61 -18.93 4.08 3.40
N SER A 62 -18.24 5.17 3.13
CA SER A 62 -18.83 6.42 2.64
C SER A 62 -18.19 6.87 1.34
N ASP A 63 -18.95 7.56 0.49
CA ASP A 63 -18.43 8.10 -0.77
C ASP A 63 -17.21 8.99 -0.50
N ASN A 64 -16.12 8.71 -1.24
CA ASN A 64 -14.86 9.40 -1.10
C ASN A 64 -14.31 9.82 -2.47
N PRO A 65 -14.71 11.01 -2.98
CA PRO A 65 -14.31 11.49 -4.29
C PRO A 65 -12.81 11.73 -4.46
N SER A 66 -12.06 11.95 -3.38
CA SER A 66 -10.60 12.15 -3.47
C SER A 66 -9.89 10.83 -3.79
N MET A 67 -10.37 9.71 -3.25
CA MET A 67 -9.84 8.37 -3.55
C MET A 67 -10.18 7.92 -4.97
N ALA A 68 -11.26 8.42 -5.56
CA ALA A 68 -11.57 8.18 -6.98
C ALA A 68 -10.50 8.72 -7.94
N LYS A 69 -9.69 9.70 -7.50
CA LYS A 69 -8.51 10.16 -8.27
C LYS A 69 -7.35 9.17 -8.20
N GLN A 70 -7.27 8.38 -7.12
CA GLN A 70 -6.21 7.39 -6.88
C GLN A 70 -6.47 6.07 -7.59
N VAL A 71 -7.72 5.80 -7.94
CA VAL A 71 -8.07 4.71 -8.84
C VAL A 71 -7.64 5.12 -10.22
N PRO A 72 -6.80 4.34 -10.89
CA PRO A 72 -6.41 4.73 -12.22
C PRO A 72 -7.65 4.77 -13.13
N GLN A 73 -7.83 5.92 -13.76
CA GLN A 73 -9.00 6.20 -14.58
C GLN A 73 -8.82 5.58 -15.96
N TYR A 74 -9.31 4.35 -16.11
CA TYR A 74 -9.24 3.56 -17.33
C TYR A 74 -10.51 3.65 -18.18
N SER A 75 -11.23 4.77 -18.13
CA SER A 75 -12.56 4.83 -18.77
C SER A 75 -12.78 6.14 -19.49
N ASN A 76 -13.50 6.10 -20.61
CA ASN A 76 -14.09 7.30 -21.19
C ASN A 76 -14.95 7.99 -20.11
N PRO A 77 -14.57 9.19 -19.62
CA PRO A 77 -15.30 9.87 -18.56
C PRO A 77 -16.72 10.27 -18.97
N GLN A 78 -17.06 10.18 -20.26
CA GLN A 78 -18.38 10.45 -20.81
C GLN A 78 -19.37 9.28 -20.58
N THR A 79 -18.89 8.04 -20.43
CA THR A 79 -19.75 6.84 -20.37
C THR A 79 -19.61 6.06 -19.08
N THR A 80 -18.59 6.34 -18.27
CA THR A 80 -18.31 5.59 -17.04
C THR A 80 -18.14 6.51 -15.86
N THR A 81 -18.98 6.28 -14.86
CA THR A 81 -18.86 6.94 -13.56
C THR A 81 -18.12 6.01 -12.59
N ILE A 82 -16.92 6.41 -12.19
CA ILE A 82 -16.17 5.75 -11.12
C ILE A 82 -16.53 6.42 -9.79
N THR A 83 -16.98 5.61 -8.83
CA THR A 83 -17.21 6.05 -7.45
C THR A 83 -16.41 5.16 -6.51
N VAL A 84 -15.76 5.76 -5.52
CA VAL A 84 -15.04 5.04 -4.49
C VAL A 84 -15.75 5.26 -3.17
N ARG A 85 -16.02 4.17 -2.46
CA ARG A 85 -16.52 4.20 -1.09
C ARG A 85 -15.42 3.73 -0.17
N SER A 86 -15.11 4.52 0.83
CA SER A 86 -13.94 4.34 1.70
C SER A 86 -14.34 4.28 3.16
N ASP A 87 -13.64 3.48 3.94
CA ASP A 87 -13.63 3.54 5.41
C ASP A 87 -12.31 4.12 5.97
N GLY A 88 -11.43 4.59 5.09
CA GLY A 88 -10.09 5.08 5.41
C GLY A 88 -8.99 4.01 5.42
N THR A 89 -9.33 2.73 5.43
CA THR A 89 -8.38 1.60 5.30
C THR A 89 -8.56 0.88 3.98
N TYR A 90 -9.80 0.54 3.64
CA TYR A 90 -10.21 -0.09 2.42
C TYR A 90 -11.01 0.88 1.57
N ASP A 91 -10.88 0.71 0.27
CA ASP A 91 -11.57 1.49 -0.73
C ASP A 91 -12.28 0.53 -1.69
N VAL A 92 -13.61 0.55 -1.67
CA VAL A 92 -14.42 -0.25 -2.58
C VAL A 92 -14.72 0.58 -3.82
N ILE A 93 -14.37 0.04 -4.97
CA ILE A 93 -14.38 0.76 -6.24
C ILE A 93 -15.54 0.26 -7.07
N TYR A 94 -16.38 1.21 -7.49
CA TYR A 94 -17.55 0.97 -8.29
C TYR A 94 -17.40 1.65 -9.64
N ALA A 95 -17.78 0.94 -10.70
CA ALA A 95 -18.00 1.51 -12.03
C ALA A 95 -19.47 1.35 -12.37
N ASN A 96 -20.15 2.46 -12.70
CA ASN A 96 -21.58 2.48 -13.05
C ASN A 96 -22.45 1.76 -12.00
N GLY A 97 -22.15 1.96 -10.71
CA GLY A 97 -22.86 1.37 -9.59
C GLY A 97 -22.57 -0.11 -9.30
N ARG A 98 -21.63 -0.74 -10.03
CA ARG A 98 -21.20 -2.13 -9.79
C ARG A 98 -19.80 -2.16 -9.21
N GLN A 99 -19.60 -2.93 -8.14
CA GLN A 99 -18.27 -3.14 -7.55
C GLN A 99 -17.38 -3.86 -8.57
N ILE A 100 -16.22 -3.29 -8.86
CA ILE A 100 -15.22 -3.86 -9.77
C ILE A 100 -13.94 -4.27 -9.06
N GLY A 101 -13.62 -3.62 -7.93
CA GLY A 101 -12.39 -3.88 -7.20
C GLY A 101 -12.42 -3.35 -5.78
N VAL A 102 -11.38 -3.70 -5.04
CA VAL A 102 -11.09 -3.21 -3.69
C VAL A 102 -9.62 -2.83 -3.64
N GLY A 103 -9.33 -1.67 -3.05
CA GLY A 103 -7.98 -1.21 -2.80
C GLY A 103 -7.73 -0.88 -1.34
N THR A 104 -6.47 -0.57 -1.04
CA THR A 104 -6.04 -0.05 0.25
C THR A 104 -4.83 0.86 0.09
N GLY A 105 -4.91 2.03 0.72
CA GLY A 105 -3.78 2.93 0.97
C GLY A 105 -3.17 2.76 2.37
N GLY A 106 -3.60 1.74 3.12
CA GLY A 106 -3.17 1.53 4.49
C GLY A 106 -1.68 1.20 4.56
N LYS A 107 -0.89 2.05 5.25
CA LYS A 107 0.58 1.88 5.40
C LYS A 107 1.01 0.56 6.06
N ARG A 108 0.07 -0.14 6.71
CA ARG A 108 0.27 -1.40 7.42
C ARG A 108 -0.28 -2.60 6.66
N CYS A 109 -0.93 -2.38 5.52
CA CYS A 109 -1.53 -3.43 4.71
C CYS A 109 -0.48 -4.01 3.76
N GLN A 110 -0.57 -5.32 3.55
CA GLN A 110 0.12 -6.02 2.47
C GLN A 110 -0.87 -6.89 1.69
N ALA A 111 -0.64 -7.07 0.41
CA ALA A 111 -1.32 -8.08 -0.39
C ALA A 111 -0.27 -8.83 -1.21
N TYR A 112 -0.35 -10.16 -1.22
CA TYR A 112 0.55 -11.04 -1.95
C TYR A 112 2.02 -10.74 -1.64
N HIS A 113 2.30 -10.52 -0.34
CA HIS A 113 3.60 -10.15 0.24
C HIS A 113 4.18 -8.80 -0.22
N VAL A 114 3.44 -8.01 -0.98
CA VAL A 114 3.79 -6.63 -1.32
C VAL A 114 3.07 -5.70 -0.37
N ARG A 115 3.79 -4.74 0.22
CA ARG A 115 3.24 -3.76 1.15
C ARG A 115 3.50 -2.33 0.70
N TRP A 116 2.77 -1.41 1.30
CA TRP A 116 3.06 0.02 1.20
C TRP A 116 4.54 0.32 1.52
N GLY A 117 5.16 1.18 0.73
CA GLY A 117 6.55 1.60 0.90
C GLY A 117 7.58 0.70 0.23
N TYR A 118 7.18 -0.43 -0.37
CA TYR A 118 8.08 -1.25 -1.19
C TYR A 118 8.40 -0.58 -2.51
N ASN A 119 9.66 -0.66 -2.94
CA ASN A 119 10.06 -0.21 -4.27
C ASN A 119 9.86 -1.33 -5.31
N GLU A 120 10.11 -1.02 -6.57
CA GLU A 120 9.96 -1.98 -7.67
C GLU A 120 10.77 -3.27 -7.48
N LYS A 121 12.00 -3.15 -7.00
CA LYS A 121 12.85 -4.32 -6.74
C LYS A 121 12.22 -5.20 -5.67
N ASP A 122 11.76 -4.61 -4.57
CA ASP A 122 11.08 -5.34 -3.51
C ASP A 122 9.79 -6.02 -4.00
N VAL A 123 9.04 -5.35 -4.89
CA VAL A 123 7.84 -5.91 -5.53
C VAL A 123 8.22 -7.13 -6.35
N ASN A 124 9.19 -7.01 -7.25
CA ASN A 124 9.61 -8.10 -8.14
C ASN A 124 10.16 -9.31 -7.38
N GLU A 125 10.85 -9.09 -6.26
CA GLU A 125 11.40 -10.19 -5.44
C GLU A 125 10.36 -10.88 -4.55
N LYS A 126 9.28 -10.18 -4.17
CA LYS A 126 8.35 -10.65 -3.13
C LYS A 126 6.94 -10.96 -3.61
N LEU A 127 6.54 -10.48 -4.78
CA LEU A 127 5.19 -10.64 -5.29
C LEU A 127 4.82 -12.12 -5.40
N ALA A 128 3.83 -12.53 -4.61
CA ALA A 128 3.31 -13.91 -4.62
C ALA A 128 2.13 -14.09 -5.60
N PHE A 129 1.64 -13.01 -6.20
CA PHE A 129 0.54 -13.07 -7.16
C PHE A 129 0.99 -13.78 -8.44
N GLN A 130 0.26 -14.81 -8.85
CA GLN A 130 0.56 -15.57 -10.06
C GLN A 130 -0.06 -14.84 -11.26
N TYR A 131 0.72 -14.01 -11.94
CA TYR A 131 0.33 -13.36 -13.18
C TYR A 131 0.84 -14.14 -14.39
N GLU A 132 0.15 -14.00 -15.52
CA GLU A 132 0.39 -14.77 -16.74
C GLU A 132 0.82 -13.87 -17.92
N GLU A 133 0.54 -12.57 -17.82
CA GLU A 133 0.88 -11.57 -18.83
C GLU A 133 2.02 -10.67 -18.35
N GLU A 134 2.81 -10.15 -19.29
CA GLU A 134 3.85 -9.17 -18.96
C GLU A 134 3.22 -7.96 -18.24
N PRO A 135 3.80 -7.50 -17.11
CA PRO A 135 3.26 -6.37 -16.39
C PRO A 135 3.20 -5.13 -17.28
N SER A 136 2.04 -4.49 -17.34
CA SER A 136 1.86 -3.24 -18.07
C SER A 136 1.91 -2.05 -17.13
N GLU A 137 2.37 -0.91 -17.62
CA GLU A 137 2.44 0.33 -16.84
C GLU A 137 1.59 1.42 -17.48
N VAL A 138 0.83 2.12 -16.63
CA VAL A 138 0.13 3.32 -17.03
C VAL A 138 0.59 4.47 -16.14
N LEU A 139 1.17 5.48 -16.80
CA LEU A 139 1.48 6.76 -16.18
C LEU A 139 0.16 7.49 -15.92
N ASN A 140 -0.14 7.75 -14.66
CA ASN A 140 -1.38 8.40 -14.29
C ASN A 140 -1.13 9.33 -13.11
N ASP A 141 -1.58 10.58 -13.18
CA ASP A 141 -1.41 11.56 -12.10
C ASP A 141 -2.49 11.34 -11.03
N MET A 142 -2.38 10.22 -10.33
CA MET A 142 -3.44 9.70 -9.47
C MET A 142 -3.37 10.25 -8.03
N ALA A 143 -2.25 10.89 -7.65
CA ALA A 143 -1.99 11.29 -6.27
C ALA A 143 -1.25 12.62 -6.14
N GLU A 144 -1.71 13.68 -6.83
CA GLU A 144 -1.18 15.06 -6.72
C GLU A 144 0.36 15.12 -6.84
N GLY A 145 0.88 14.35 -7.81
CA GLY A 145 2.29 14.01 -7.90
C GLY A 145 2.44 12.75 -8.73
N HIS A 146 3.32 12.82 -9.73
CA HIS A 146 3.59 11.78 -10.70
C HIS A 146 3.56 10.37 -10.08
N SER A 147 2.61 9.54 -10.52
CA SER A 147 2.50 8.15 -10.10
C SER A 147 2.40 7.20 -11.29
N THR A 148 2.83 5.96 -11.09
CA THR A 148 2.75 4.90 -12.09
C THR A 148 1.94 3.75 -11.52
N ALA A 149 0.91 3.32 -12.23
CA ALA A 149 0.20 2.09 -11.96
C ALA A 149 0.85 0.95 -12.74
N THR A 150 1.34 -0.08 -12.05
CA THR A 150 1.82 -1.32 -12.66
C THR A 150 0.79 -2.41 -12.44
N PHE A 151 0.41 -3.09 -13.51
CA PHE A 151 -0.61 -4.14 -13.53
C PHE A 151 0.01 -5.50 -13.62
N TYR A 152 -0.55 -6.44 -12.86
CA TYR A 152 -0.21 -7.84 -12.92
C TYR A 152 -1.50 -8.61 -13.16
N VAL A 153 -1.63 -9.19 -14.35
CA VAL A 153 -2.88 -9.81 -14.83
C VAL A 153 -2.74 -11.32 -14.83
N LYS A 154 -3.73 -12.00 -14.27
CA LYS A 154 -3.89 -13.45 -14.36
C LYS A 154 -4.96 -13.79 -15.38
N GLY A 155 -4.53 -13.94 -16.65
CA GLY A 155 -5.41 -14.12 -17.80
C GLY A 155 -6.43 -15.25 -17.64
N SER A 156 -6.05 -16.39 -17.07
CA SER A 156 -6.95 -17.54 -16.85
C SER A 156 -8.20 -17.24 -16.01
N THR A 157 -8.13 -16.23 -15.15
CA THR A 157 -9.23 -15.83 -14.25
C THR A 157 -9.72 -14.41 -14.49
N ASN A 158 -9.06 -13.66 -15.37
CA ASN A 158 -9.19 -12.22 -15.52
C ASN A 158 -9.05 -11.46 -14.20
N GLU A 159 -8.41 -12.03 -13.17
CA GLU A 159 -8.08 -11.31 -11.94
C GLU A 159 -6.86 -10.43 -12.22
N GLY A 160 -6.73 -9.31 -11.51
CA GLY A 160 -5.48 -8.58 -11.53
C GLY A 160 -5.24 -7.74 -10.30
N ILE A 161 -3.97 -7.53 -10.01
CA ILE A 161 -3.49 -6.64 -8.96
C ILE A 161 -2.76 -5.47 -9.60
N VAL A 162 -3.01 -4.29 -9.06
CA VAL A 162 -2.40 -3.04 -9.48
C VAL A 162 -1.67 -2.44 -8.29
N PHE A 163 -0.40 -2.13 -8.50
CA PHE A 163 0.39 -1.38 -7.55
C PHE A 163 0.58 0.04 -8.08
N VAL A 164 0.11 1.02 -7.32
CA VAL A 164 0.38 2.43 -7.62
C VAL A 164 1.63 2.83 -6.88
N ARG A 165 2.63 3.32 -7.62
CA ARG A 165 3.88 3.83 -7.10
C ARG A 165 3.93 5.35 -7.21
N ASN A 166 4.47 6.00 -6.20
CA ASN A 166 4.83 7.41 -6.28
C ASN A 166 6.19 7.54 -6.98
N ASN A 167 6.27 8.30 -8.07
CA ASN A 167 7.47 8.34 -8.92
C ASN A 167 8.63 9.11 -8.26
N THR A 168 8.36 9.97 -7.27
CA THR A 168 9.41 10.67 -6.51
C THR A 168 10.13 9.75 -5.55
N THR A 169 9.38 8.92 -4.83
CA THR A 169 9.93 7.99 -3.83
C THR A 169 10.23 6.60 -4.41
N ASN A 170 9.71 6.31 -5.61
CA ASN A 170 9.68 4.99 -6.23
C ASN A 170 9.09 3.90 -5.31
N CYS A 171 8.13 4.27 -4.47
CA CYS A 171 7.51 3.36 -3.50
C CYS A 171 6.03 3.15 -3.79
N VAL A 172 5.55 1.92 -3.55
CA VAL A 172 4.12 1.57 -3.57
C VAL A 172 3.39 2.41 -2.53
N ILE A 173 2.38 3.13 -2.97
CA ILE A 173 1.52 3.96 -2.11
C ILE A 173 0.08 3.45 -2.02
N TYR A 174 -0.31 2.59 -2.95
CA TYR A 174 -1.66 2.04 -3.02
C TYR A 174 -1.66 0.67 -3.68
N ILE A 175 -2.46 -0.24 -3.15
CA ILE A 175 -2.62 -1.60 -3.66
C ILE A 175 -4.09 -1.78 -4.05
N LEU A 176 -4.33 -2.30 -5.24
CA LEU A 176 -5.67 -2.45 -5.79
C LEU A 176 -5.83 -3.83 -6.43
N TYR A 177 -6.95 -4.48 -6.16
CA TYR A 177 -7.31 -5.74 -6.76
C TYR A 177 -8.62 -5.62 -7.56
N TYR A 178 -8.63 -6.20 -8.74
CA TYR A 178 -9.81 -6.37 -9.58
C TYR A 178 -10.14 -7.84 -9.71
N SER A 179 -11.40 -8.19 -9.41
CA SER A 179 -11.91 -9.55 -9.63
C SER A 179 -12.14 -9.85 -11.12
N ASN A 180 -12.25 -8.80 -11.94
CA ASN A 180 -12.30 -8.88 -13.39
C ASN A 180 -11.62 -7.63 -13.97
N ILE A 181 -10.33 -7.73 -14.21
CA ILE A 181 -9.50 -6.65 -14.71
C ILE A 181 -9.85 -6.29 -16.15
N HIS A 182 -10.25 -7.26 -16.97
CA HIS A 182 -10.80 -6.96 -18.28
C HIS A 182 -12.06 -6.13 -18.20
N LYS A 183 -12.97 -6.27 -17.22
CA LYS A 183 -14.07 -5.30 -17.09
C LYS A 183 -13.60 -3.91 -16.65
N ALA A 184 -12.57 -3.86 -15.80
CA ALA A 184 -11.93 -2.60 -15.44
C ALA A 184 -11.22 -1.95 -16.65
N MET A 185 -10.76 -2.76 -17.62
CA MET A 185 -9.98 -2.35 -18.78
C MET A 185 -10.77 -2.31 -20.12
N GLU A 186 -11.82 -3.08 -20.38
CA GLU A 186 -12.65 -3.12 -21.60
C GLU A 186 -13.47 -1.83 -21.73
N THR A 187 -13.61 -1.11 -20.63
CA THR A 187 -14.04 0.28 -20.63
C THR A 187 -13.03 1.22 -21.35
N LEU A 188 -11.87 0.70 -21.81
CA LEU A 188 -10.81 1.36 -22.60
C LEU A 188 -10.88 1.09 -24.11
N GLU A 189 -11.29 -0.10 -24.57
CA GLU A 189 -11.16 -0.46 -25.99
C GLU A 189 -12.24 0.16 -26.89
N SER A 190 -13.36 0.66 -26.34
CA SER A 190 -14.40 1.33 -27.13
C SER A 190 -14.04 2.77 -27.56
N VAL A 191 -12.76 3.15 -27.54
CA VAL A 191 -12.24 4.49 -27.85
C VAL A 191 -11.13 4.46 -28.92
N PHE A 192 -10.81 3.29 -29.47
CA PHE A 192 -10.04 3.15 -30.71
C PHE A 192 -10.88 2.44 -31.77
#